data_AF-A0AAV5W1B5-F1
#
_entry.id   AF-A0AAV5W1B5-F1
#
_cell.length_a   1.000
_cell.length_b   1.000
_cell.length_c   1.000
_cell.angle_alpha   90.00
_cell.angle_beta   90.00
_cell.angle_gamma   90.00
#
_symmetry.space_group_name_H-M   'P 1'
#
loop_
_entity.id
_entity.type
_entity.pdbx_description
1 polymer ?
#
loop_
_entity_poly.entity_id
_entity_poly.type
_entity_poly.pdbx_seq_one_letter_code
_entity_poly.pdbx_strand_id
1 'polypeptide(L)'
;IFLPLRTQEILLTCQRVVFAIYLALSSLTIFCLLTKTPAELAKTRNYLVMIQISITVTSFYVDILFEPIPLFPAYAGYCVGILCQLGASAQKLLSILWILYIFTGCSIAFCCIHRHQTLIPNNNAAKF
;
A
#
# COMPACT_ATOMS: atom_id res chain seq x y z
N ILE A 1 -18.91 20.47 -9.43
CA ILE A 1 -17.72 21.07 -8.77
C ILE A 1 -16.51 20.46 -9.45
N PHE A 2 -15.85 21.20 -10.33
CA PHE A 2 -14.61 20.76 -10.95
C PHE A 2 -13.48 21.57 -10.32
N LEU A 3 -12.41 20.89 -9.90
CA LEU A 3 -11.21 21.58 -9.47
C LEU A 3 -10.64 22.38 -10.66
N PRO A 4 -10.02 23.55 -10.41
CA PRO A 4 -9.29 24.26 -11.46
C PRO A 4 -8.22 23.35 -12.07
N LEU A 5 -8.07 23.38 -13.40
CA LEU A 5 -7.14 22.52 -14.14
C LEU A 5 -5.71 22.57 -13.56
N ARG A 6 -5.26 23.78 -13.18
CA ARG A 6 -3.96 24.01 -12.53
C ARG A 6 -3.80 23.22 -11.23
N THR A 7 -4.84 23.17 -10.38
CA THR A 7 -4.77 22.45 -9.11
C THR A 7 -4.70 20.95 -9.32
N GLN A 8 -5.42 20.45 -10.34
CA GLN A 8 -5.36 19.04 -10.73
C GLN A 8 -3.94 18.64 -11.17
N GLU A 9 -3.31 19.42 -12.04
CA GLU A 9 -1.95 19.14 -12.53
C GLU A 9 -0.92 19.16 -11.41
N ILE A 10 -1.02 20.10 -10.46
CA ILE A 10 -0.14 20.17 -9.30
C ILE A 10 -0.31 18.92 -8.43
N LEU A 11 -1.56 18.53 -8.14
CA LEU A 11 -1.84 17.35 -7.31
C LEU A 11 -1.27 16.07 -7.94
N LEU A 12 -1.51 15.88 -9.24
CA LEU A 12 -1.01 14.73 -9.99
C LEU A 12 0.52 14.70 -10.05
N THR A 13 1.15 15.87 -10.24
CA THR A 13 2.61 15.99 -10.26
C THR A 13 3.19 15.64 -8.88
N CYS A 14 2.62 16.20 -7.81
CA CYS A 14 3.01 15.86 -6.44
C CYS A 14 2.87 14.36 -6.17
N GLN A 15 1.75 13.76 -6.57
CA GLN A 15 1.51 12.33 -6.39
C GLN A 15 2.58 11.49 -7.10
N ARG A 16 2.92 11.80 -8.36
CA ARG A 16 3.96 11.09 -9.11
C ARG A 16 5.35 11.23 -8.49
N VAL A 17 5.69 12.41 -7.96
CA VAL A 17 6.95 12.63 -7.24
C VAL A 17 6.99 11.80 -5.95
N VAL A 18 5.91 11.81 -5.17
CA VAL A 18 5.79 11.00 -3.95
C VAL A 18 5.92 9.52 -4.28
N PHE A 19 5.26 9.06 -5.34
CA PHE A 19 5.34 7.68 -5.81
C PHE A 19 6.77 7.28 -6.23
N ALA A 20 7.48 8.15 -6.95
CA ALA A 20 8.87 7.91 -7.34
C ALA A 20 9.80 7.77 -6.13
N ILE A 21 9.64 8.65 -5.13
CA ILE A 21 10.39 8.58 -3.86
C ILE A 21 10.03 7.29 -3.11
N TYR A 22 8.73 6.95 -3.05
CA TYR A 22 8.25 5.73 -2.42
C TYR A 22 8.86 4.48 -3.05
N LEU A 23 8.93 4.39 -4.38
CA LEU A 23 9.56 3.26 -5.08
C LEU A 23 11.06 3.13 -4.74
N ALA A 24 11.78 4.25 -4.70
CA ALA A 24 13.19 4.25 -4.31
C ALA A 24 13.39 3.77 -2.87
N LEU A 25 12.54 4.21 -1.94
CA LEU A 25 12.59 3.77 -0.54
C LEU A 25 12.13 2.32 -0.36
N SER A 26 11.15 1.87 -1.14
CA SER A 26 10.63 0.49 -1.11
C SER A 26 11.70 -0.50 -1.58
N SER A 27 12.36 -0.20 -2.70
CA SER A 27 13.51 -0.99 -3.19
C SER A 27 14.69 -0.96 -2.19
N LEU A 28 14.99 0.23 -1.66
CA LEU A 28 15.67 0.51 -0.39
C LEU A 28 15.50 -0.59 0.66
N THR A 29 14.26 -0.66 1.11
CA THR A 29 13.81 -1.49 2.23
C THR A 29 13.97 -2.96 1.90
N ILE A 30 13.53 -3.41 0.72
CA ILE A 30 13.67 -4.82 0.30
C ILE A 30 15.14 -5.23 0.26
N PHE A 31 16.01 -4.39 -0.32
CA PHE A 31 17.44 -4.66 -0.38
C PHE A 31 18.06 -4.78 1.02
N CYS A 32 17.75 -3.83 1.91
CA CYS A 32 18.22 -3.87 3.30
C CYS A 32 17.71 -5.11 4.04
N LEU A 33 16.44 -5.46 3.85
CA LEU A 33 15.79 -6.58 4.51
C LEU A 33 16.39 -7.93 4.07
N LEU A 34 16.78 -8.06 2.79
CA LEU A 34 17.45 -9.25 2.28
C LEU A 34 18.91 -9.35 2.74
N THR A 35 19.62 -8.23 2.80
CA THR A 35 21.07 -8.21 3.07
C THR A 35 21.44 -8.18 4.55
N LYS A 36 20.63 -7.53 5.41
CA LYS A 36 20.98 -7.29 6.82
C LYS A 36 20.23 -8.18 7.82
N THR A 37 19.21 -8.93 7.40
CA THR A 37 18.43 -9.75 8.33
C THR A 37 19.10 -11.11 8.58
N PRO A 38 19.43 -11.45 9.84
CA PRO A 38 20.08 -12.71 10.19
C PRO A 38 19.16 -13.91 9.93
N ALA A 39 19.77 -15.07 9.63
CA ALA A 39 19.07 -16.30 9.22
C ALA A 39 18.07 -16.81 10.28
N GLU A 40 18.31 -16.55 11.57
CA GLU A 40 17.42 -16.96 12.66
C GLU A 40 16.04 -16.28 12.61
N LEU A 41 15.90 -15.16 11.89
CA LEU A 41 14.64 -14.45 11.68
C LEU A 41 14.08 -14.63 10.27
N ALA A 42 14.48 -15.67 9.53
CA ALA A 42 14.07 -15.89 8.15
C ALA A 42 12.53 -15.94 7.95
N LYS A 43 11.78 -16.49 8.92
CA LYS A 43 10.30 -16.51 8.88
C LYS A 43 9.72 -15.10 8.96
N THR A 44 10.16 -14.30 9.95
CA THR A 44 9.73 -12.91 10.13
C THR A 44 10.12 -12.03 8.93
N ARG A 45 11.31 -12.26 8.36
CA ARG A 45 11.75 -11.60 7.13
C ARG A 45 10.76 -11.83 5.99
N ASN A 46 10.32 -13.07 5.78
CA ASN A 46 9.44 -13.40 4.67
C ASN A 46 8.08 -12.69 4.78
N TYR A 47 7.53 -12.57 5.99
CA TYR A 47 6.31 -11.76 6.22
C TYR A 47 6.52 -10.28 5.91
N LEU A 48 7.65 -9.70 6.32
CA LEU A 48 7.97 -8.30 6.02
C LEU A 48 8.16 -8.04 4.52
N VAL A 49 8.82 -8.95 3.79
CA VAL A 49 8.90 -8.87 2.31
C VAL A 49 7.51 -8.95 1.69
N MET A 50 6.68 -9.89 2.14
CA MET A 50 5.31 -10.03 1.62
C MET A 50 4.49 -8.76 1.83
N ILE A 51 4.56 -8.16 3.02
CA ILE A 51 3.92 -6.86 3.30
C ILE A 51 4.44 -5.79 2.35
N GLN A 52 5.75 -5.67 2.18
CA GLN A 52 6.34 -4.64 1.32
C GLN A 52 5.92 -4.80 -0.15
N ILE A 53 5.81 -6.04 -0.64
CA ILE A 53 5.28 -6.34 -1.97
C ILE A 53 3.80 -5.93 -2.06
N SER A 54 2.97 -6.32 -1.10
CA SER A 54 1.54 -5.97 -1.07
C SER A 54 1.30 -4.46 -1.06
N ILE A 55 2.05 -3.72 -0.25
CA ILE A 55 1.97 -2.24 -0.22
C ILE A 55 2.42 -1.68 -1.57
N THR A 56 3.53 -2.17 -2.13
CA THR A 56 4.03 -1.71 -3.45
C THR A 56 2.99 -1.93 -4.55
N VAL A 57 2.36 -3.10 -4.62
CA VAL A 57 1.27 -3.38 -5.58
C VAL A 57 0.09 -2.43 -5.37
N THR A 58 -0.28 -2.16 -4.11
CA THR A 58 -1.37 -1.23 -3.80
C THR A 58 -1.03 0.21 -4.21
N SER A 59 0.20 0.66 -3.98
CA SER A 59 0.68 1.97 -4.46
C SER A 59 0.66 2.05 -5.98
N PHE A 60 1.16 1.05 -6.69
CA PHE A 60 1.06 1.01 -8.17
C PHE A 60 -0.40 1.10 -8.65
N TYR A 61 -1.31 0.41 -7.95
CA TYR A 61 -2.73 0.46 -8.27
C TYR A 61 -3.30 1.87 -8.07
N VAL A 62 -3.00 2.53 -6.96
CA VAL A 62 -3.51 3.87 -6.63
C VAL A 62 -2.86 4.96 -7.50
N ASP A 63 -1.56 4.88 -7.74
CA ASP A 63 -0.78 5.97 -8.33
C ASP A 63 -0.75 5.96 -9.86
N ILE A 64 -0.94 4.81 -10.49
CA ILE A 64 -0.91 4.69 -11.97
C ILE A 64 -2.27 4.25 -12.53
N LEU A 65 -2.84 3.20 -11.93
CA LEU A 65 -4.01 2.52 -12.49
C LEU A 65 -5.31 3.29 -12.20
N PHE A 66 -5.50 3.68 -10.94
CA PHE A 66 -6.70 4.37 -10.47
C PHE A 66 -6.55 5.89 -10.47
N GLU A 67 -5.42 6.44 -9.98
CA GLU A 67 -5.16 7.89 -9.88
C GLU A 67 -6.42 8.69 -9.42
N PRO A 68 -6.92 8.42 -8.18
CA PRO A 68 -8.16 9.05 -7.70
C PRO A 68 -7.92 10.49 -7.24
N ILE A 69 -8.77 11.41 -7.69
CA ILE A 69 -8.72 12.82 -7.32
C ILE A 69 -9.88 13.13 -6.37
N PRO A 70 -9.62 13.31 -5.06
CA PRO A 70 -10.65 13.69 -4.11
C PRO A 70 -11.05 15.16 -4.33
N LEU A 71 -12.35 15.41 -4.49
CA LEU A 71 -12.92 16.76 -4.65
C LEU A 71 -13.27 17.34 -3.28
N PHE A 72 -12.29 17.63 -2.41
CA PHE A 72 -12.59 18.28 -1.13
C PHE A 72 -13.22 19.68 -1.37
N PRO A 73 -14.31 20.07 -0.69
CA PRO A 73 -14.97 19.44 0.47
C PRO A 73 -16.12 18.47 0.13
N ALA A 74 -16.43 18.22 -1.14
CA ALA A 74 -17.42 17.22 -1.50
C ALA A 74 -16.86 15.81 -1.22
N TYR A 75 -17.68 14.91 -0.67
CA TYR A 75 -17.36 13.46 -0.60
C TYR A 75 -17.53 12.81 -1.98
N ALA A 76 -16.90 13.40 -2.98
CA ALA A 76 -16.88 12.93 -4.35
C ALA A 76 -15.44 12.89 -4.83
N GLY A 77 -15.18 12.07 -5.84
CA GLY A 77 -13.91 12.02 -6.52
C GLY A 77 -14.11 11.50 -7.91
N TYR A 78 -13.21 11.86 -8.81
CA TYR A 78 -13.14 11.28 -10.14
C TYR A 78 -11.79 10.61 -10.32
N CYS A 79 -11.73 9.71 -11.29
CA CYS A 79 -10.59 8.87 -11.53
C CYS A 79 -9.98 9.24 -12.88
N VAL A 80 -8.66 9.41 -12.91
CA VAL A 80 -7.92 9.91 -14.08
C VAL A 80 -6.90 8.87 -14.60
N GLY A 81 -6.70 7.79 -13.84
CA GLY A 81 -5.74 6.74 -14.15
C GLY A 81 -6.09 5.91 -15.38
N ILE A 82 -5.16 5.02 -15.76
CA ILE A 82 -5.24 4.21 -16.98
C ILE A 82 -6.55 3.41 -17.06
N LEU A 83 -6.99 2.81 -15.95
CA LEU A 83 -8.21 2.00 -15.94
C LEU A 83 -9.47 2.83 -16.21
N CYS A 84 -9.49 4.08 -15.78
CA CYS A 84 -10.61 4.98 -16.05
C CYS A 84 -10.62 5.46 -17.50
N GLN A 85 -9.45 5.68 -18.08
CA GLN A 85 -9.33 5.99 -19.51
C GLN A 85 -9.80 4.82 -20.39
N LEU A 86 -9.66 3.58 -19.91
CA LEU A 86 -10.19 2.37 -20.54
C LEU A 86 -11.71 2.16 -20.32
N GLY A 87 -12.40 3.10 -19.66
CA GLY A 87 -13.85 3.04 -19.44
C GLY A 87 -14.29 2.19 -18.24
N ALA A 88 -13.37 1.82 -17.34
CA ALA A 88 -13.75 1.13 -16.11
C ALA A 88 -14.55 2.06 -15.18
N SER A 89 -15.62 1.53 -14.57
CA SER A 89 -16.41 2.27 -13.60
C SER A 89 -15.60 2.57 -12.33
N ALA A 90 -15.63 3.82 -11.89
CA ALA A 90 -14.96 4.29 -10.66
C ALA A 90 -15.40 3.48 -9.42
N GLN A 91 -16.66 3.02 -9.37
CA GLN A 91 -17.15 2.18 -8.27
C GLN A 91 -16.43 0.84 -8.19
N LYS A 92 -16.21 0.18 -9.34
CA LYS A 92 -15.50 -1.10 -9.39
C LYS A 92 -14.05 -0.95 -8.96
N LEU A 93 -13.42 0.14 -9.40
CA LEU A 93 -12.03 0.45 -9.06
C LEU A 93 -11.87 0.76 -7.56
N LEU A 94 -12.80 1.50 -6.98
CA LEU A 94 -12.83 1.75 -5.54
C LEU A 94 -13.03 0.46 -4.73
N SER A 95 -13.89 -0.45 -5.19
CA SER A 95 -14.06 -1.76 -4.53
C SER A 95 -12.78 -2.59 -4.55
N ILE A 96 -12.05 -2.60 -5.68
CA ILE A 96 -10.75 -3.29 -5.79
C ILE A 96 -9.74 -2.67 -4.83
N LEU A 97 -9.70 -1.33 -4.74
CA LEU A 97 -8.84 -0.62 -3.80
C LEU A 97 -9.08 -1.06 -2.35
N TRP A 98 -10.34 -1.13 -1.92
CA TRP A 98 -10.71 -1.59 -0.58
C TRP A 98 -10.24 -3.02 -0.32
N ILE A 99 -10.40 -3.92 -1.29
CA ILE A 99 -9.92 -5.31 -1.18
C ILE A 99 -8.40 -5.35 -0.99
N LEU A 100 -7.65 -4.57 -1.77
CA LEU A 100 -6.19 -4.49 -1.65
C LEU A 100 -5.75 -3.95 -0.29
N TYR A 101 -6.44 -2.95 0.26
CA TYR A 101 -6.16 -2.43 1.59
C TYR A 101 -6.46 -3.43 2.69
N ILE A 102 -7.59 -4.15 2.62
CA ILE A 102 -7.93 -5.19 3.59
C ILE A 102 -6.87 -6.29 3.54
N PHE A 103 -6.49 -6.76 2.36
CA PHE A 103 -5.45 -7.78 2.20
C PHE A 103 -4.10 -7.36 2.81
N THR A 104 -3.70 -6.12 2.56
CA THR A 104 -2.47 -5.54 3.13
C THR A 104 -2.58 -5.44 4.66
N GLY A 105 -3.72 -4.98 5.17
CA GLY A 105 -4.00 -4.89 6.60
C GLY A 105 -3.97 -6.25 7.30
N CYS A 106 -4.58 -7.28 6.71
CA CYS A 106 -4.52 -8.66 7.20
C CYS A 106 -3.09 -9.19 7.24
N SER A 107 -2.29 -8.91 6.21
CA SER A 107 -0.88 -9.32 6.15
C SER A 107 -0.06 -8.69 7.28
N ILE A 108 -0.29 -7.40 7.57
CA ILE A 108 0.36 -6.67 8.68
C ILE A 108 -0.08 -7.26 10.03
N ALA A 109 -1.39 -7.47 10.23
CA ALA A 109 -1.91 -8.04 11.47
C ALA A 109 -1.31 -9.43 11.74
N PHE A 110 -1.23 -10.28 10.72
CA PHE A 110 -0.62 -11.60 10.85
C PHE A 110 0.86 -11.52 11.25
N CYS A 111 1.62 -10.61 10.65
CA CYS A 111 3.02 -10.38 11.03
C CYS A 111 3.15 -9.89 12.48
N CYS A 112 2.26 -9.00 12.93
CA CYS A 112 2.22 -8.52 14.31
C CYS A 112 1.95 -9.66 15.30
N ILE A 113 0.98 -10.53 14.99
CA ILE A 113 0.66 -11.71 15.82
C ILE A 113 1.85 -12.66 15.90
N HIS A 114 2.45 -13.00 14.76
CA HIS A 114 3.63 -13.87 14.72
C HIS A 114 4.78 -13.31 15.56
N ARG A 115 5.06 -12.01 15.43
CA ARG A 115 6.10 -11.33 16.21
C ARG A 115 5.78 -11.36 17.71
N HIS A 116 4.53 -11.12 18.09
CA HIS A 116 4.07 -11.17 19.48
C HIS A 116 4.23 -12.58 20.08
N GLN A 117 3.83 -13.63 19.36
CA GLN A 117 3.99 -15.03 19.79
C GLN A 117 5.46 -15.43 19.97
N THR A 118 6.37 -14.85 19.18
CA THR A 118 7.81 -15.14 19.28
C THR A 118 8.42 -14.54 20.56
N LEU A 119 7.85 -13.45 21.08
CA LEU A 119 8.34 -12.75 22.28
C LEU A 119 7.74 -13.29 23.58
N ILE A 120 6.57 -13.93 23.54
CA ILE A 120 5.89 -14.42 24.74
C ILE A 120 6.55 -15.72 25.25
N PRO A 121 6.94 -15.76 26.54
CA PRO A 121 7.45 -16.98 27.17
C PRO A 121 6.37 -18.07 27.24
N ASN A 122 6.77 -19.35 27.14
CA ASN A 122 5.88 -20.52 27.03
C ASN A 122 4.87 -20.70 28.18
N ASN A 123 4.97 -19.92 29.26
CA ASN A 123 4.17 -20.06 30.47
C ASN A 123 2.94 -19.14 30.55
N ASN A 124 2.65 -18.36 29.50
CA ASN A 124 1.56 -17.39 29.51
C ASN A 124 0.34 -17.88 28.70
N ALA A 125 -0.86 -17.70 29.24
CA ALA A 125 -2.13 -18.09 28.61
C ALA A 125 -2.45 -17.37 27.27
N ALA A 126 -1.70 -16.32 26.94
CA ALA A 126 -1.82 -15.60 25.66
C ALA A 126 -0.99 -16.22 24.53
N LYS A 127 -0.28 -17.33 24.78
CA LYS A 127 0.44 -18.09 23.76
C LYS A 127 -0.50 -19.14 23.16
N PHE A 128 -1.01 -18.82 21.98
CA PHE A 128 -1.76 -19.74 21.12
C PHE A 128 -0.82 -20.53 20.22
#